data_AF-A0A917VWK3-F1
#
_entry.id   AF-A0A917VWK3-F1
#
_cell.length_a   1.000
_cell.length_b   1.000
_cell.length_c   1.000
_cell.angle_alpha   90.00
_cell.angle_beta   90.00
_cell.angle_gamma   90.00
#
_symmetry.space_group_name_H-M   'P 1'
#
loop_
_entity.id
_entity.type
_entity.pdbx_description
1 polymer ?
#
loop_
_entity_poly.entity_id
_entity_poly.type
_entity_poly.pdbx_seq_one_letter_code
_entity_poly.pdbx_strand_id
1 'polypeptide(L)'
;MAQRLETRDQVRRYLAQAFGPDSGFDVYPCEFGWVCRKVLTDAEQAADAGFGQGNFVVNRSTGVITAHGSLHPMMVGEMYDDDIRAGEPVQGYQVYPPTWEIAVDRAQETADEIAYRVRGRSLTEPPEEAPVDHVLTIDKRTFRYRTDSDEIHVTCTQAVIWAEELLRRDGAWPAAGIVRA
;
A
#
# COMPACT_ATOMS: atom_id res chain seq x y z
N MET A 1 -7.23 -3.33 -21.41
CA MET A 1 -6.68 -2.00 -21.75
C MET A 1 -7.05 -1.05 -20.63
N ALA A 2 -6.08 -0.55 -19.86
CA ALA A 2 -6.35 0.42 -18.81
C ALA A 2 -6.91 1.71 -19.44
N GLN A 3 -7.96 2.27 -18.83
CA GLN A 3 -8.53 3.53 -19.30
C GLN A 3 -7.52 4.66 -19.05
N ARG A 4 -7.14 5.38 -20.10
CA ARG A 4 -6.22 6.51 -19.98
C ARG A 4 -6.86 7.64 -19.16
N LEU A 5 -6.19 8.10 -18.12
CA LEU A 5 -6.71 9.08 -17.17
C LEU A 5 -6.27 10.49 -17.57
N GLU A 6 -7.11 11.21 -18.30
CA GLU A 6 -6.75 12.49 -18.94
C GLU A 6 -7.23 13.73 -18.15
N THR A 7 -8.18 13.57 -17.23
CA THR A 7 -8.73 14.71 -16.47
C THR A 7 -8.65 14.49 -14.96
N ARG A 8 -8.56 15.58 -14.21
CA ARG A 8 -8.58 15.55 -12.73
C ARG A 8 -9.82 14.82 -12.19
N ASP A 9 -10.98 15.00 -12.82
CA ASP A 9 -12.21 14.34 -12.40
C ASP A 9 -12.18 12.83 -12.64
N GLN A 10 -11.58 12.37 -13.74
CA GLN A 10 -11.36 10.95 -13.98
C GLN A 10 -10.44 10.36 -12.90
N VAL A 11 -9.35 11.05 -12.59
CA VAL A 11 -8.38 10.62 -11.56
C VAL A 11 -9.06 10.57 -10.19
N ARG A 12 -9.84 11.58 -9.81
CA ARG A 12 -10.59 11.58 -8.54
C ARG A 12 -11.57 10.42 -8.44
N ARG A 13 -12.34 10.13 -9.50
CA ARG A 13 -13.23 8.95 -9.52
C ARG A 13 -12.46 7.65 -9.42
N TYR A 14 -11.31 7.56 -10.09
CA TYR A 14 -10.45 6.39 -10.04
C TYR A 14 -9.84 6.18 -8.64
N LEU A 15 -9.37 7.25 -7.99
CA LEU A 15 -8.91 7.22 -6.60
C LEU A 15 -10.02 6.82 -5.63
N ALA A 16 -11.25 7.30 -5.85
CA ALA A 16 -12.41 6.91 -5.04
C ALA A 16 -12.76 5.42 -5.21
N GLN A 17 -12.51 4.82 -6.38
CA GLN A 17 -12.64 3.38 -6.58
C GLN A 17 -11.53 2.59 -5.87
N ALA A 18 -10.30 3.12 -5.85
CA ALA A 18 -9.15 2.47 -5.24
C ALA A 18 -9.17 2.55 -3.70
N PHE A 19 -9.49 3.71 -3.14
CA PHE A 19 -9.37 4.02 -1.72
C PHE A 19 -10.72 4.25 -1.00
N GLY A 20 -11.84 4.08 -1.70
CA GLY A 20 -13.19 4.29 -1.17
C GLY A 20 -13.77 5.68 -1.46
N PRO A 21 -15.11 5.80 -1.44
CA PRO A 21 -15.83 6.97 -1.95
C PRO A 21 -15.63 8.26 -1.13
N ASP A 22 -15.29 8.12 0.15
CA ASP A 22 -15.13 9.23 1.09
C ASP A 22 -13.71 9.81 1.11
N SER A 23 -12.78 9.23 0.34
CA SER A 23 -11.39 9.68 0.29
C SER A 23 -11.23 10.94 -0.56
N GLY A 24 -10.89 12.07 0.08
CA GLY A 24 -10.59 13.33 -0.59
C GLY A 24 -9.16 13.40 -1.10
N PHE A 25 -8.95 13.92 -2.32
CA PHE A 25 -7.61 14.11 -2.88
C PHE A 25 -7.44 15.45 -3.63
N ASP A 26 -6.32 16.09 -3.34
CA ASP A 26 -5.77 17.16 -4.18
C ASP A 26 -4.96 16.54 -5.31
N VAL A 27 -5.25 16.94 -6.54
CA VAL A 27 -4.72 16.30 -7.76
C VAL A 27 -3.96 17.32 -8.60
N TYR A 28 -2.68 17.04 -8.79
CA TYR A 28 -1.74 17.85 -9.54
C TYR A 28 -1.24 17.08 -10.77
N PRO A 29 -1.33 17.66 -11.99
CA PRO A 29 -0.82 17.01 -13.18
C PRO A 29 0.72 16.97 -13.19
N CYS A 30 1.29 15.90 -13.74
CA CYS A 30 2.68 15.83 -14.19
C CYS A 30 2.73 15.27 -15.62
N GLU A 31 3.92 15.11 -16.21
CA GLU A 31 4.09 14.68 -17.60
C GLU A 31 3.53 13.28 -17.83
N PHE A 32 3.89 12.32 -16.99
CA PHE A 32 3.52 10.90 -17.14
C PHE A 32 2.37 10.45 -16.23
N GLY A 33 1.79 11.35 -15.43
CA GLY A 33 0.82 10.98 -14.42
C GLY A 33 0.12 12.13 -13.72
N TRP A 34 -0.33 11.81 -12.51
CA TRP A 34 -1.04 12.72 -11.60
C TRP A 34 -0.58 12.48 -10.18
N VAL A 35 0.02 13.50 -9.56
CA VAL A 35 0.36 13.48 -8.14
C VAL A 35 -0.89 13.79 -7.33
N CYS A 36 -1.18 12.96 -6.35
CA CYS A 36 -2.40 12.97 -5.58
C CYS A 36 -2.04 12.99 -4.10
N ARG A 37 -2.47 14.03 -3.38
CA ARG A 37 -2.26 14.13 -1.93
C ARG A 37 -3.59 13.91 -1.23
N LYS A 38 -3.63 12.96 -0.29
CA LYS A 38 -4.84 12.70 0.48
C LYS A 38 -5.16 13.93 1.35
N VAL A 39 -6.40 14.37 1.29
CA VAL A 39 -6.95 15.40 2.17
C VAL A 39 -7.50 14.67 3.39
N LEU A 40 -6.84 14.83 4.53
CA LEU A 40 -7.27 14.22 5.78
C LEU A 40 -8.61 14.82 6.22
N THR A 41 -9.57 13.96 6.52
CA THR A 41 -10.82 14.37 7.19
C THR A 41 -10.53 14.89 8.60
N ASP A 42 -11.42 15.71 9.16
CA ASP A 42 -11.28 16.23 10.53
C ASP A 42 -11.14 15.11 11.58
N ALA A 43 -11.80 13.96 11.35
CA ALA A 43 -11.68 12.77 12.19
C ALA A 43 -10.30 12.10 12.08
N GLU A 44 -9.73 12.01 10.87
CA GLU A 44 -8.38 11.45 10.65
C GLU A 44 -7.28 12.38 11.18
N GLN A 45 -7.48 13.70 11.10
CA GLN A 45 -6.59 14.69 11.72
C GLN A 45 -6.60 14.56 13.25
N ALA A 46 -7.78 14.38 13.86
CA ALA A 46 -7.93 14.22 15.30
C ALA A 46 -7.35 12.90 15.83
N ALA A 47 -7.26 11.86 14.99
CA ALA A 47 -6.75 10.54 15.34
C ALA A 47 -5.24 10.37 15.14
N ASP A 48 -4.51 11.41 14.71
CA ASP A 48 -3.09 11.36 14.29
C ASP A 48 -2.80 10.22 13.27
N ALA A 49 -3.84 9.81 12.52
CA ALA A 49 -3.80 8.73 11.54
C ALA A 49 -3.08 9.14 10.23
N GLY A 50 -2.47 10.33 10.22
CA GLY A 50 -1.72 10.88 9.10
C GLY A 50 -0.29 10.31 8.95
N PHE A 51 0.20 9.54 9.92
CA PHE A 51 1.49 8.86 9.82
C PHE A 51 1.45 7.74 8.77
N GLY A 52 1.98 8.03 7.58
CA GLY A 52 2.09 7.09 6.45
C GLY A 52 1.32 7.50 5.19
N GLN A 53 0.49 8.55 5.26
CA GLN A 53 -0.32 9.00 4.12
C GLN A 53 0.49 9.94 3.22
N GLY A 54 1.44 9.35 2.49
CA GLY A 54 2.32 10.03 1.54
C GLY A 54 1.58 10.58 0.32
N ASN A 55 2.36 11.12 -0.62
CA ASN A 55 1.83 11.45 -1.93
C ASN A 55 1.62 10.15 -2.72
N PHE A 56 0.58 10.12 -3.54
CA PHE A 56 0.37 9.05 -4.51
C PHE A 56 0.67 9.58 -5.90
N VAL A 57 1.16 8.73 -6.80
CA VAL A 57 1.22 9.05 -8.23
C VAL A 57 0.41 8.05 -9.01
N VAL A 58 -0.55 8.54 -9.78
CA VAL A 58 -1.33 7.75 -10.73
C VAL A 58 -0.70 7.87 -12.11
N ASN A 59 -0.16 6.77 -12.64
CA ASN A 59 0.37 6.72 -14.00
C ASN A 59 -0.77 6.92 -15.01
N ARG A 60 -0.62 7.88 -15.92
CA ARG A 60 -1.67 8.25 -16.87
C ARG A 60 -2.01 7.13 -17.85
N SER A 61 -1.03 6.32 -18.22
CA SER A 61 -1.12 5.30 -19.27
C SER A 61 -1.54 3.93 -18.73
N THR A 62 -1.07 3.56 -17.54
CA THR A 62 -1.31 2.24 -16.96
C THR A 62 -2.39 2.24 -15.88
N GLY A 63 -2.70 3.40 -15.29
CA GLY A 63 -3.58 3.50 -14.13
C GLY A 63 -2.95 2.97 -12.84
N VAL A 64 -1.68 2.58 -12.84
CA VAL A 64 -0.98 2.16 -11.61
C VAL A 64 -0.89 3.34 -10.65
N ILE A 65 -1.26 3.10 -9.40
CA ILE A 65 -1.09 4.04 -8.29
C ILE A 65 0.11 3.58 -7.47
N THR A 66 1.06 4.48 -7.27
CA THR A 66 2.23 4.27 -6.43
C THR A 66 2.17 5.19 -5.22
N ALA A 67 2.60 4.71 -4.05
CA ALA A 67 2.80 5.53 -2.86
C ALA A 67 4.25 6.01 -2.77
N HIS A 68 4.42 7.28 -2.42
CA HIS A 68 5.68 8.01 -2.38
C HIS A 68 5.91 8.63 -1.01
N GLY A 69 7.15 9.01 -0.72
CA GLY A 69 7.52 9.69 0.53
C GLY A 69 6.83 11.05 0.73
N SER A 70 6.98 11.58 1.95
CA SER A 70 6.37 12.84 2.41
C SER A 70 7.06 14.11 1.86
N LEU A 71 7.29 14.15 0.55
CA LEU A 71 7.84 15.31 -0.15
C LEU A 71 6.73 16.27 -0.61
N HIS A 72 7.09 17.44 -1.12
CA HIS A 72 6.10 18.33 -1.73
C HIS A 72 5.54 17.68 -3.03
N PRO A 73 4.22 17.75 -3.31
CA PRO A 73 3.62 17.07 -4.47
C PRO A 73 4.30 17.38 -5.80
N MET A 74 4.75 18.63 -6.02
CA MET A 74 5.47 19.01 -7.23
C MET A 74 6.82 18.30 -7.37
N MET A 75 7.55 18.14 -6.26
CA MET A 75 8.83 17.44 -6.27
C MET A 75 8.65 15.95 -6.52
N VAL A 76 7.58 15.35 -6.00
CA VAL A 76 7.21 13.96 -6.32
C VAL A 76 6.89 13.80 -7.80
N GLY A 77 6.17 14.75 -8.39
CA GLY A 77 5.86 14.74 -9.83
C GLY A 77 7.11 14.86 -10.70
N GLU A 78 8.03 15.76 -10.35
CA GLU A 78 9.30 15.93 -11.04
C GLU A 78 10.16 14.67 -10.98
N MET A 79 10.36 14.10 -9.77
CA MET A 79 11.11 12.85 -9.59
C MET A 79 10.48 11.69 -10.38
N TYR A 80 9.16 11.57 -10.33
CA TYR A 80 8.44 10.54 -11.07
C TYR A 80 8.66 10.67 -12.58
N ASP A 81 8.55 11.88 -13.12
CA ASP A 81 8.75 12.11 -14.54
C ASP A 81 10.22 11.90 -14.95
N ASP A 82 11.18 12.24 -14.08
CA ASP A 82 12.61 11.99 -14.28
C ASP A 82 12.91 10.48 -14.33
N ASP A 83 12.40 9.69 -13.38
CA ASP A 83 12.56 8.23 -13.33
C ASP A 83 12.02 7.59 -14.63
N ILE A 84 10.81 7.99 -15.05
CA ILE A 84 10.19 7.48 -16.28
C ILE A 84 10.98 7.87 -17.53
N ARG A 85 11.50 9.11 -17.62
CA ARG A 85 12.34 9.55 -18.75
C ARG A 85 13.66 8.80 -18.81
N ALA A 86 14.26 8.50 -17.66
CA ALA A 86 15.49 7.74 -17.54
C ALA A 86 15.28 6.22 -17.81
N GLY A 87 14.03 5.76 -17.79
CA GLY A 87 13.71 4.33 -17.83
C GLY A 87 14.08 3.60 -16.54
N GLU A 88 14.19 4.35 -15.43
CA GLU A 88 14.51 3.83 -14.11
C GLU A 88 13.24 3.41 -13.35
N PRO A 89 13.36 2.49 -12.37
CA PRO A 89 12.25 2.18 -11.48
C PRO A 89 11.83 3.42 -10.69
N VAL A 90 10.53 3.71 -10.69
CA VAL A 90 9.97 4.85 -9.96
C VAL A 90 10.22 4.71 -8.45
N GLN A 91 10.59 5.80 -7.79
CA GLN A 91 10.83 5.83 -6.34
C GLN A 91 9.53 5.76 -5.51
N GLY A 92 8.86 4.61 -5.54
CA GLY A 92 7.65 4.32 -4.79
C GLY A 92 7.27 2.84 -4.88
N TYR A 93 6.21 2.45 -4.20
CA TYR A 93 5.66 1.09 -4.31
C TYR A 93 4.22 1.13 -4.80
N GLN A 94 3.83 0.15 -5.63
CA GLN A 94 2.47 0.05 -6.14
C GLN A 94 1.50 -0.26 -4.99
N VAL A 95 0.38 0.47 -4.96
CA VAL A 95 -0.72 0.27 -4.02
C VAL A 95 -2.05 -0.05 -4.73
N TYR A 96 -2.13 0.21 -6.04
CA TYR A 96 -3.29 -0.15 -6.85
C TYR A 96 -2.94 -0.29 -8.34
N PRO A 97 -3.53 -1.24 -9.08
CA PRO A 97 -4.34 -2.34 -8.56
C PRO A 97 -3.50 -3.27 -7.67
N PRO A 98 -4.11 -3.98 -6.71
CA PRO A 98 -3.41 -4.99 -5.93
C PRO A 98 -2.76 -6.03 -6.84
N THR A 99 -1.53 -6.40 -6.51
CA THR A 99 -0.72 -7.40 -7.22
C THR A 99 -0.63 -8.72 -6.48
N TRP A 100 -1.06 -8.75 -5.22
CA TRP A 100 -1.05 -9.88 -4.33
C TRP A 100 -2.39 -10.03 -3.62
N GLU A 101 -2.83 -11.27 -3.45
CA GLU A 101 -3.82 -11.64 -2.46
C GLU A 101 -3.14 -12.46 -1.36
N ILE A 102 -3.32 -12.04 -0.12
CA ILE A 102 -2.57 -12.51 1.04
C ILE A 102 -3.58 -13.03 2.06
N ALA A 103 -3.53 -14.33 2.33
CA ALA A 103 -4.25 -14.95 3.44
C ALA A 103 -3.35 -14.94 4.68
N VAL A 104 -3.87 -14.42 5.78
CA VAL A 104 -3.15 -14.34 7.05
C VAL A 104 -3.94 -15.11 8.09
N ASP A 105 -3.30 -16.05 8.77
CA ASP A 105 -3.90 -16.86 9.84
C ASP A 105 -3.00 -16.86 11.06
N ARG A 106 -3.54 -16.53 12.23
CA ARG A 106 -2.77 -16.53 13.49
C ARG A 106 -2.40 -17.96 13.86
N ALA A 107 -1.10 -18.24 13.83
CA ALA A 107 -0.56 -19.54 14.17
C ALA A 107 -0.35 -19.69 15.68
N GLN A 108 0.16 -18.64 16.34
CA GLN A 108 0.43 -18.64 17.77
C GLN A 108 0.38 -17.22 18.32
N GLU A 109 0.01 -17.09 19.60
CA GLU A 109 0.07 -15.82 20.31
C GLU A 109 0.60 -16.06 21.72
N THR A 110 1.58 -15.25 22.14
CA THR A 110 2.08 -15.18 23.51
C THR A 110 1.86 -13.78 24.07
N ALA A 111 2.31 -13.53 25.30
CA ALA A 111 2.25 -12.19 25.88
C ALA A 111 3.11 -11.16 25.11
N ASP A 112 4.25 -11.60 24.56
CA ASP A 112 5.25 -10.71 23.97
C ASP A 112 5.29 -10.78 22.43
N GLU A 113 4.90 -11.91 21.84
CA GLU A 113 4.97 -12.12 20.40
C GLU A 113 3.64 -12.64 19.84
N ILE A 114 3.44 -12.42 18.55
CA ILE A 114 2.39 -13.05 17.76
C ILE A 114 2.98 -13.60 16.47
N ALA A 115 2.59 -14.83 16.13
CA ALA A 115 3.00 -15.49 14.91
C ALA A 115 1.80 -15.72 13.99
N TYR A 116 1.99 -15.42 12.72
CA TYR A 116 1.04 -15.62 11.64
C TYR A 116 1.63 -16.55 10.58
N ARG A 117 0.78 -17.39 10.00
CA ARG A 117 1.04 -18.01 8.71
C ARG A 117 0.51 -17.09 7.63
N VAL A 118 1.39 -16.69 6.71
CA VAL A 118 1.12 -15.73 5.64
C VAL A 118 1.26 -16.46 4.31
N ARG A 119 0.17 -16.54 3.55
CA ARG A 119 0.12 -17.20 2.24
C ARG A 119 -0.22 -16.18 1.17
N GLY A 120 0.72 -15.92 0.26
CA GLY A 120 0.56 -14.95 -0.81
C GLY A 120 0.40 -15.61 -2.17
N ARG A 121 -0.50 -15.09 -3.01
CA ARG A 121 -0.58 -15.42 -4.43
C ARG A 121 -0.55 -14.15 -5.28
N SER A 122 0.23 -14.17 -6.35
CA SER A 122 0.25 -13.08 -7.31
C SER A 122 -1.07 -13.02 -8.09
N LEU A 123 -1.55 -11.81 -8.34
CA LEU A 123 -2.76 -11.48 -9.09
C LEU A 123 -2.44 -11.01 -10.52
N THR A 124 -1.17 -10.93 -10.89
CA THR A 124 -0.73 -10.54 -12.23
C THR A 124 -0.80 -11.72 -13.20
N GLU A 125 -0.93 -11.43 -14.50
CA GLU A 125 -0.94 -12.42 -15.57
C GLU A 125 0.14 -12.05 -16.63
N PRO A 126 1.19 -12.87 -16.79
CA PRO A 126 1.53 -14.06 -15.99
C PRO A 126 1.90 -13.69 -14.54
N PRO A 127 1.77 -14.64 -13.59
CA PRO A 127 2.17 -14.41 -12.20
C PRO A 127 3.62 -13.94 -12.12
N GLU A 128 3.85 -12.87 -11.37
CA GLU A 128 5.18 -12.31 -11.16
C GLU A 128 6.09 -13.31 -10.44
N GLU A 129 5.53 -13.99 -9.44
CA GLU A 129 6.22 -14.97 -8.61
C GLU A 129 5.32 -16.17 -8.25
N ALA A 130 5.96 -17.27 -7.83
CA ALA A 130 5.25 -18.44 -7.32
C ALA A 130 4.53 -18.10 -5.99
N PRO A 131 3.45 -18.82 -5.63
CA PRO A 131 2.81 -18.63 -4.33
C PRO A 131 3.79 -18.81 -3.18
N VAL A 132 3.69 -17.91 -2.20
CA VAL A 132 4.55 -17.88 -1.00
C VAL A 132 3.79 -18.36 0.22
N ASP A 133 4.49 -19.01 1.16
CA ASP A 133 3.96 -19.48 2.45
C ASP A 133 5.05 -19.30 3.50
N HIS A 134 4.84 -18.33 4.39
CA HIS A 134 5.82 -17.91 5.39
C HIS A 134 5.22 -17.88 6.79
N VAL A 135 6.05 -18.11 7.79
CA VAL A 135 5.75 -17.79 9.18
C VAL A 135 6.31 -16.40 9.52
N LEU A 136 5.40 -15.46 9.77
CA LEU A 136 5.70 -14.11 10.24
C LEU A 136 5.59 -14.07 11.77
N THR A 137 6.61 -13.59 12.47
CA THR A 137 6.56 -13.33 13.92
C THR A 137 6.76 -11.84 14.20
N ILE A 138 5.88 -11.25 14.99
CA ILE A 138 5.88 -9.82 15.36
C ILE A 138 6.05 -9.71 16.88
N ASP A 139 7.01 -8.89 17.31
CA ASP A 139 7.14 -8.45 18.70
C ASP A 139 6.08 -7.37 18.99
N LYS A 140 5.21 -7.63 19.96
CA LYS A 140 4.04 -6.79 20.25
C LYS A 140 4.38 -5.44 20.87
N ARG A 141 5.60 -5.25 21.38
CA ARG A 141 6.02 -4.02 22.05
C ARG A 141 6.76 -3.09 21.11
N THR A 142 7.59 -3.66 20.25
CA THR A 142 8.49 -2.93 19.36
C THR A 142 8.02 -2.90 17.91
N PHE A 143 7.03 -3.72 17.55
CA PHE A 143 6.55 -3.93 16.18
C PHE A 143 7.64 -4.41 15.20
N ARG A 144 8.80 -4.82 15.73
CA ARG A 144 9.81 -5.50 14.92
C ARG A 144 9.29 -6.88 14.56
N TYR A 145 9.56 -7.30 13.34
CA TYR A 145 9.10 -8.58 12.84
C TYR A 145 10.19 -9.31 12.07
N ARG A 146 10.02 -10.62 11.99
CA ARG A 146 10.91 -11.56 11.30
C ARG A 146 10.11 -12.64 10.61
N THR A 147 10.70 -13.24 9.59
CA THR A 147 10.14 -14.36 8.84
C THR A 147 10.96 -15.63 9.06
N ASP A 148 10.45 -16.76 8.59
CA ASP A 148 11.18 -18.02 8.47
C ASP A 148 12.11 -18.09 7.24
N SER A 149 12.06 -17.07 6.39
CA SER A 149 12.99 -16.81 5.28
C SER A 149 14.02 -15.74 5.65
N ASP A 150 15.22 -15.84 5.05
CA ASP A 150 16.30 -14.85 5.20
C ASP A 150 15.92 -13.48 4.60
N GLU A 151 15.12 -13.48 3.54
CA GLU A 151 14.57 -12.28 2.92
C GLU A 151 13.09 -12.13 3.27
N ILE A 152 12.71 -10.92 3.72
CA ILE A 152 11.33 -10.58 4.06
C ILE A 152 10.58 -10.30 2.76
N HIS A 153 9.73 -11.24 2.36
CA HIS A 153 8.84 -11.06 1.23
C HIS A 153 7.80 -9.96 1.48
N VAL A 154 7.41 -9.21 0.43
CA VAL A 154 6.48 -8.07 0.54
C VAL A 154 5.14 -8.44 1.19
N THR A 155 4.66 -9.68 0.98
CA THR A 155 3.42 -10.18 1.58
C THR A 155 3.46 -10.19 3.11
N CYS A 156 4.63 -10.44 3.71
CA CYS A 156 4.81 -10.42 5.15
C CYS A 156 4.74 -8.99 5.69
N THR A 157 5.39 -8.03 5.02
CA THR A 157 5.29 -6.61 5.35
C THR A 157 3.84 -6.12 5.32
N GLN A 158 3.08 -6.49 4.29
CA GLN A 158 1.66 -6.13 4.16
C GLN A 158 0.79 -6.77 5.25
N ALA A 159 1.09 -8.01 5.64
CA ALA A 159 0.42 -8.68 6.76
C ALA A 159 0.68 -7.98 8.10
N VAL A 160 1.88 -7.43 8.33
CA VAL A 160 2.18 -6.62 9.53
C VAL A 160 1.33 -5.35 9.54
N ILE A 161 1.32 -4.59 8.44
CA ILE A 161 0.55 -3.34 8.32
C ILE A 161 -0.94 -3.61 8.61
N TRP A 162 -1.52 -4.62 7.96
CA TRP A 162 -2.89 -5.04 8.20
C TRP A 162 -3.17 -5.39 9.67
N ALA A 163 -2.30 -6.18 10.29
CA ALA A 163 -2.47 -6.60 11.67
C ALA A 163 -2.37 -5.42 12.65
N GLU A 164 -1.46 -4.47 12.40
CA GLU A 164 -1.34 -3.23 13.17
C GLU A 164 -2.56 -2.32 13.02
N GLU A 165 -3.06 -2.15 11.80
CA GLU A 165 -4.26 -1.32 11.57
C GLU A 165 -5.46 -1.88 12.33
N LEU A 166 -5.68 -3.20 12.28
CA LEU A 166 -6.74 -3.86 13.05
C LEU A 166 -6.50 -3.77 14.55
N LEU A 167 -5.26 -3.89 15.02
CA LEU A 167 -4.93 -3.69 16.42
C LEU A 167 -5.27 -2.26 16.87
N ARG A 168 -4.92 -1.24 16.09
CA ARG A 168 -5.22 0.16 16.42
C ARG A 168 -6.72 0.44 16.41
N ARG A 169 -7.46 -0.16 15.48
CA ARG A 169 -8.90 0.05 15.32
C ARG A 169 -9.73 -0.71 16.36
N ASP A 170 -9.42 -1.99 16.54
CA ASP A 170 -10.25 -2.93 17.30
C ASP A 170 -9.65 -3.25 18.69
N GLY A 171 -8.43 -2.78 18.97
CA GLY A 171 -7.73 -2.98 20.24
C GLY A 171 -7.18 -4.40 20.45
N ALA A 172 -7.25 -5.25 19.43
CA ALA A 172 -6.82 -6.64 19.50
C ALA A 172 -6.11 -7.10 18.23
N TRP A 173 -5.15 -8.02 18.38
CA TRP A 173 -4.49 -8.65 17.24
C TRP A 173 -5.47 -9.59 16.51
N PRO A 174 -5.58 -9.49 15.17
CA PRO A 174 -6.56 -10.27 14.42
C PRO A 174 -6.25 -11.77 14.43
N ALA A 175 -7.29 -12.59 14.32
CA ALA A 175 -7.13 -14.04 14.24
C ALA A 175 -6.88 -14.53 12.82
N ALA A 176 -7.54 -13.95 11.82
CA ALA A 176 -7.35 -14.27 10.42
C ALA A 176 -7.89 -13.15 9.52
N GLY A 177 -7.47 -13.12 8.25
CA GLY A 177 -7.98 -12.19 7.26
C GLY A 177 -7.43 -12.43 5.86
N ILE A 178 -8.03 -11.73 4.90
CA ILE A 178 -7.54 -11.65 3.52
C ILE A 178 -7.19 -10.18 3.25
N VAL A 179 -5.97 -9.95 2.78
CA VAL A 179 -5.43 -8.64 2.40
C VAL A 179 -5.16 -8.66 0.90
N ARG A 180 -5.43 -7.55 0.23
CA ARG A 180 -5.04 -7.33 -1.17
C ARG A 180 -4.09 -6.15 -1.20
N ALA A 181 -2.89 -6.36 -1.73
CA ALA A 181 -1.82 -5.37 -1.79
C ALA A 181 -1.18 -5.35 -3.18
#